data_AF-A0A2Z5A5B6-F1
#
_entry.id   AF-A0A2Z5A5B6-F1
#
_cell.length_a   1.000
_cell.length_b   1.000
_cell.length_c   1.000
_cell.angle_alpha   90.00
_cell.angle_beta   90.00
_cell.angle_gamma   90.00
#
_symmetry.space_group_name_H-M   'P 1'
#
loop_
_entity.id
_entity.type
_entity.pdbx_description
1 polymer ?
#
loop_
_entity_poly.entity_id
_entity_poly.type
_entity_poly.pdbx_seq_one_letter_code
_entity_poly.pdbx_strand_id
1 'polypeptide(L)'
;MAERRFTDAEVIAAGEQLLAGGRKVNGWALRTTLGGGRPETLLSVWQRHHTGVPGGAIPTRPLPEEATAIIDTAVAKQTKAMQDALAGALDLVAAAARKEVVLELEQARQEIARLEAEQDDASAVLEGLEGDQERRQQQVDDLATELHQKDSQLGAMAEENACLAERLAEAEGQAQLARDQLAESQIDLSLALAQKAAAESASLEYQRSASAAEERLADTQVELRDMRNRLAIARSEADSAAGHIQEMERTRAQDLEILTELRVENRALGDKLARADAGREAAERYLERVQKDSGARIAALERQLAKAASKPASRGTGKASRPTGPAAEG
;
A
#
# COMPACT_ATOMS: atom_id res chain seq x y z
N MET A 1 3.36 -62.65 151.52
CA MET A 1 2.06 -63.36 151.49
C MET A 1 2.32 -64.82 151.82
N ALA A 2 1.60 -65.40 152.77
CA ALA A 2 1.79 -66.81 153.12
C ALA A 2 1.35 -67.71 151.96
N GLU A 3 2.20 -68.67 151.56
CA GLU A 3 1.84 -69.64 150.53
C GLU A 3 0.81 -70.61 151.09
N ARG A 4 -0.45 -70.46 150.67
CA ARG A 4 -1.52 -71.43 150.94
C ARG A 4 -1.13 -72.74 150.26
N ARG A 5 -0.67 -73.72 151.03
CA ARG A 5 -0.33 -75.06 150.54
C ARG A 5 -1.63 -75.81 150.29
N PHE A 6 -1.95 -76.01 149.03
CA PHE A 6 -2.98 -76.94 148.60
C PHE A 6 -2.44 -78.37 148.69
N THR A 7 -3.30 -79.29 149.10
CA THR A 7 -3.01 -80.73 149.11
C THR A 7 -3.11 -81.30 147.70
N ASP A 8 -2.37 -82.37 147.41
CA ASP A 8 -2.36 -82.97 146.07
C ASP A 8 -3.78 -83.35 145.59
N ALA A 9 -4.66 -83.79 146.51
CA ALA A 9 -6.07 -84.10 146.24
C ALA A 9 -6.90 -82.87 145.79
N GLU A 10 -6.67 -81.69 146.36
CA GLU A 10 -7.36 -80.46 145.92
C GLU A 10 -6.91 -80.05 144.51
N VAL A 11 -5.62 -80.22 144.18
CA VAL A 11 -5.08 -79.94 142.85
C VAL A 11 -5.63 -80.91 141.80
N ILE A 12 -5.82 -82.17 142.19
CA ILE A 12 -6.46 -83.21 141.36
C ILE A 12 -7.92 -82.85 141.08
N ALA A 13 -8.70 -82.56 142.13
CA ALA A 13 -10.12 -82.19 141.98
C ALA A 13 -10.31 -80.95 141.09
N ALA A 14 -9.44 -79.93 141.22
CA ALA A 14 -9.47 -78.75 140.36
C ALA A 14 -9.14 -79.07 138.89
N GLY A 15 -8.22 -80.00 138.62
CA GLY A 15 -7.91 -80.46 137.27
C GLY A 15 -9.04 -81.27 136.63
N GLU A 16 -9.68 -82.15 137.39
CA GLU A 16 -10.87 -82.90 136.95
C GLU A 16 -12.05 -81.95 136.66
N GLN A 17 -12.27 -80.94 137.50
CA GLN A 17 -13.30 -79.91 137.28
C GLN A 17 -13.03 -79.09 136.01
N LEU A 18 -11.77 -78.84 135.66
CA LEU A 18 -11.40 -78.17 134.40
C LEU A 18 -11.66 -79.07 133.18
N LEU A 19 -11.35 -80.36 133.25
CA LEU A 19 -11.66 -81.34 132.20
C LEU A 19 -13.18 -81.52 132.01
N ALA A 20 -13.95 -81.67 133.09
CA ALA A 20 -15.41 -81.77 133.05
C ALA A 20 -16.06 -80.53 132.43
N GLY A 21 -15.45 -79.35 132.60
CA GLY A 21 -15.84 -78.11 131.93
C GLY A 21 -15.28 -77.94 130.51
N GLY A 22 -14.69 -78.97 129.90
CA GLY A 22 -14.14 -78.93 128.53
C GLY A 22 -12.92 -78.02 128.34
N ARG A 23 -12.28 -77.56 129.43
CA ARG A 23 -11.17 -76.59 129.38
C ARG A 23 -9.83 -77.31 129.57
N LYS A 24 -8.87 -77.02 128.67
CA LYS A 24 -7.52 -77.61 128.73
C LYS A 24 -6.81 -77.22 130.04
N VAL A 25 -6.48 -78.23 130.86
CA VAL A 25 -5.80 -78.02 132.13
C VAL A 25 -4.39 -77.47 131.88
N ASN A 26 -4.08 -76.35 132.50
CA ASN A 26 -2.76 -75.74 132.53
C ASN A 26 -2.51 -75.09 133.90
N GLY A 27 -1.25 -74.80 134.24
CA GLY A 27 -0.88 -74.34 135.59
C GLY A 27 -1.55 -73.03 136.02
N TRP A 28 -1.83 -72.13 135.08
CA TRP A 28 -2.54 -70.88 135.37
C TRP A 28 -4.03 -71.14 135.60
N ALA A 29 -4.67 -72.00 134.79
CA ALA A 29 -6.06 -72.42 134.98
C ALA A 29 -6.28 -73.11 136.33
N LEU A 30 -5.35 -73.99 136.74
CA LEU A 30 -5.33 -74.62 138.07
C LEU A 30 -5.20 -73.57 139.19
N ARG A 31 -4.28 -72.61 139.06
CA ARG A 31 -4.15 -71.50 140.01
C ARG A 31 -5.44 -70.67 140.11
N THR A 32 -6.10 -70.43 138.98
CA THR A 32 -7.34 -69.63 138.92
C THR A 32 -8.54 -70.38 139.51
N THR A 33 -8.60 -71.71 139.40
CA THR A 33 -9.64 -72.53 140.08
C THR A 33 -9.39 -72.68 141.58
N LEU A 34 -8.13 -72.80 142.00
CA LEU A 34 -7.75 -72.92 143.42
C LEU A 34 -7.64 -71.56 144.15
N GLY A 35 -7.65 -70.45 143.42
CA GLY A 35 -7.50 -69.10 143.98
C GLY A 35 -6.10 -68.75 144.48
N GLY A 36 -5.06 -69.54 144.14
CA GLY A 36 -3.69 -69.32 144.61
C GLY A 36 -2.73 -70.46 144.28
N GLY A 37 -1.49 -70.36 144.76
CA GLY A 37 -0.42 -71.34 144.52
C GLY A 37 0.49 -71.00 143.33
N ARG A 38 1.62 -71.70 143.21
CA ARG A 38 2.58 -71.54 142.11
C ARG A 38 2.10 -72.37 140.89
N PRO A 39 1.86 -71.77 139.71
CA PRO A 39 1.32 -72.48 138.54
C PRO A 39 2.08 -73.76 138.15
N GLU A 40 3.41 -73.73 138.23
CA GLU A 40 4.30 -74.83 137.89
C GLU A 40 4.16 -76.01 138.85
N THR A 41 4.09 -75.74 140.16
CA THR A 41 3.92 -76.77 141.19
C THR A 41 2.55 -77.43 141.08
N LEU A 42 1.49 -76.64 140.87
CA LEU A 42 0.13 -77.15 140.65
C LEU A 42 0.05 -78.01 139.38
N LEU A 43 0.64 -77.55 138.28
CA LEU A 43 0.67 -78.31 137.03
C LEU A 43 1.47 -79.61 137.17
N SER A 44 2.59 -79.60 137.91
CA SER A 44 3.41 -80.79 138.16
C SER A 44 2.65 -81.85 138.97
N VAL A 45 1.89 -81.44 140.00
CA VAL A 45 1.04 -82.36 140.79
C VAL A 45 -0.11 -82.91 139.94
N TRP A 46 -0.79 -82.06 139.16
CA TRP A 46 -1.82 -82.51 138.22
C TRP A 46 -1.29 -83.49 137.18
N GLN A 47 -0.16 -83.18 136.55
CA GLN A 47 0.48 -84.05 135.56
C GLN A 47 0.89 -85.39 136.18
N ARG A 48 1.48 -85.38 137.39
CA ARG A 48 1.85 -86.60 138.13
C ARG A 48 0.66 -87.54 138.36
N HIS A 49 -0.52 -86.98 138.66
CA HIS A 49 -1.74 -87.76 138.76
C HIS A 49 -2.25 -88.23 137.38
N HIS A 50 -2.43 -87.30 136.44
CA HIS A 50 -3.06 -87.58 135.14
C HIS A 50 -2.23 -88.51 134.24
N THR A 51 -0.89 -88.48 134.32
CA THR A 51 -0.05 -89.43 133.58
C THR A 51 0.25 -90.71 134.36
N GLY A 52 -0.10 -90.76 135.66
CA GLY A 52 0.19 -91.90 136.54
C GLY A 52 1.69 -92.13 136.80
N VAL A 53 2.56 -91.16 136.49
CA VAL A 53 4.02 -91.30 136.59
C VAL A 53 4.54 -90.52 137.82
N PRO A 54 5.05 -91.22 138.87
CA PRO A 54 5.81 -90.58 139.94
C PRO A 54 7.08 -89.94 139.39
N GLY A 55 7.49 -88.82 139.99
CA GLY A 55 8.52 -87.93 139.44
C GLY A 55 9.79 -88.61 138.90
N GLY A 56 10.05 -88.40 137.62
CA GLY A 56 11.24 -88.79 136.88
C GLY A 56 11.18 -88.13 135.51
N ALA A 57 12.33 -87.93 134.86
CA ALA A 57 12.36 -87.40 133.50
C ALA A 57 11.44 -88.23 132.59
N ILE A 58 10.79 -87.60 131.60
CA ILE A 58 10.32 -88.35 130.42
C ILE A 58 11.56 -89.14 129.98
N PRO A 59 11.50 -90.47 129.91
CA PRO A 59 12.67 -91.21 129.48
C PRO A 59 12.88 -90.86 128.01
N THR A 60 13.84 -89.96 127.76
CA THR A 60 14.72 -90.04 126.60
C THR A 60 15.56 -91.30 126.74
N ARG A 61 14.88 -92.45 126.88
CA ARG A 61 15.41 -93.73 126.44
C ARG A 61 15.67 -93.46 124.96
N PRO A 62 16.94 -93.47 124.49
CA PRO A 62 17.16 -93.44 123.07
C PRO A 62 16.28 -94.54 122.47
N LEU A 63 15.61 -94.25 121.35
CA LEU A 63 14.99 -95.33 120.59
C LEU A 63 16.08 -96.40 120.41
N PRO A 64 15.76 -97.71 120.55
CA PRO A 64 16.76 -98.76 120.38
C PRO A 64 17.59 -98.49 119.13
N GLU A 65 18.90 -98.67 119.18
CA GLU A 65 19.81 -98.24 118.09
C GLU A 65 19.40 -98.88 116.74
N GLU A 66 18.82 -100.07 116.80
CA GLU A 66 18.15 -100.78 115.71
C GLU A 66 16.99 -99.98 115.08
N ALA A 67 16.12 -99.40 115.91
CA ALA A 67 14.97 -98.60 115.48
C ALA A 67 15.39 -97.24 114.92
N THR A 68 16.40 -96.57 115.49
CA THR A 68 16.97 -95.36 114.89
C THR A 68 17.63 -95.67 113.55
N ALA A 69 18.43 -96.74 113.47
CA ALA A 69 19.08 -97.13 112.21
C ALA A 69 18.07 -97.48 111.10
N ILE A 70 16.94 -98.11 111.44
CA ILE A 70 15.84 -98.38 110.50
C ILE A 70 15.21 -97.07 110.01
N ILE A 71 14.92 -96.12 110.92
CA ILE A 71 14.34 -94.81 110.55
C ILE A 71 15.32 -94.01 109.69
N ASP A 72 16.58 -93.90 110.08
CA ASP A 72 17.61 -93.17 109.32
C ASP A 72 17.82 -93.78 107.94
N THR A 73 17.84 -95.12 107.84
CA THR A 73 17.93 -95.81 106.54
C THR A 73 16.69 -95.56 105.68
N ALA A 74 15.49 -95.55 106.27
CA ALA A 74 14.25 -95.25 105.55
C ALA A 74 14.19 -93.78 105.07
N VAL A 75 14.57 -92.83 105.92
CA VAL A 75 14.65 -91.40 105.60
C VAL A 75 15.73 -91.13 104.54
N ALA A 76 16.91 -91.75 104.65
CA ALA A 76 17.95 -91.65 103.64
C ALA A 76 17.50 -92.23 102.29
N LYS A 77 16.82 -93.39 102.29
CA LYS A 77 16.24 -93.99 101.09
C LYS A 77 15.14 -93.13 100.47
N GLN A 78 14.25 -92.54 101.27
CA GLN A 78 13.20 -91.65 100.80
C GLN A 78 13.77 -90.33 100.26
N THR A 79 14.74 -89.74 100.95
CA THR A 79 15.45 -88.52 100.53
C THR A 79 16.16 -88.77 99.20
N LYS A 80 16.87 -89.90 99.07
CA LYS A 80 17.50 -90.28 97.82
C LYS A 80 16.48 -90.50 96.70
N ALA A 81 15.40 -91.23 96.94
CA ALA A 81 14.35 -91.43 95.93
C ALA A 81 13.69 -90.11 95.49
N MET A 82 13.53 -89.15 96.41
CA MET A 82 13.04 -87.81 96.09
C MET A 82 14.05 -86.97 95.31
N GLN A 83 15.36 -87.09 95.61
CA GLN A 83 16.44 -86.46 94.84
C GLN A 83 16.53 -87.04 93.42
N ASP A 84 16.51 -88.37 93.29
CA ASP A 84 16.55 -89.08 92.00
C ASP A 84 15.32 -88.71 91.15
N ALA A 85 14.12 -88.63 91.75
CA ALA A 85 12.90 -88.20 91.06
C ALA A 85 12.93 -86.72 90.64
N LEU A 86 13.47 -85.83 91.49
CA LEU A 86 13.63 -84.40 91.17
C LEU A 86 14.65 -84.20 90.04
N ALA A 87 15.76 -84.93 90.06
CA ALA A 87 16.75 -84.91 88.99
C ALA A 87 16.14 -85.35 87.65
N GLY A 88 15.43 -86.48 87.62
CA GLY A 88 14.73 -86.95 86.41
C GLY A 88 13.65 -85.97 85.91
N ALA A 89 12.94 -85.27 86.82
CA ALA A 89 11.99 -84.24 86.43
C ALA A 89 12.69 -83.00 85.83
N LEU A 90 13.82 -82.57 86.40
CA LEU A 90 14.63 -81.48 85.86
C LEU A 90 15.22 -81.83 84.49
N ASP A 91 15.69 -83.06 84.29
CA ASP A 91 16.17 -83.54 82.99
C ASP A 91 15.06 -83.53 81.92
N LEU A 92 13.84 -83.94 82.27
CA LEU A 92 12.68 -83.88 81.38
C LEU A 92 12.30 -82.44 81.02
N VAL A 93 12.27 -81.52 81.99
CA VAL A 93 12.00 -80.09 81.76
C VAL A 93 13.11 -79.47 80.90
N ALA A 94 14.37 -79.77 81.17
CA ALA A 94 15.49 -79.30 80.36
C ALA A 94 15.46 -79.86 78.93
N ALA A 95 15.02 -81.11 78.75
CA ALA A 95 14.84 -81.71 77.42
C ALA A 95 13.64 -81.10 76.66
N ALA A 96 12.56 -80.73 77.34
CA ALA A 96 11.42 -80.01 76.76
C ALA A 96 11.82 -78.61 76.30
N ALA A 97 12.42 -77.80 77.20
CA ALA A 97 12.88 -76.46 76.89
C ALA A 97 13.91 -76.43 75.75
N ARG A 98 14.82 -77.40 75.68
CA ARG A 98 15.74 -77.54 74.53
C ARG A 98 15.01 -77.79 73.21
N LYS A 99 13.93 -78.59 73.20
CA LYS A 99 13.13 -78.83 71.98
C LYS A 99 12.37 -77.58 71.57
N GLU A 100 11.77 -76.87 72.52
CA GLU A 100 11.08 -75.59 72.27
C GLU A 100 12.04 -74.58 71.65
N VAL A 101 13.20 -74.34 72.26
CA VAL A 101 14.24 -73.45 71.72
C VAL A 101 14.74 -73.87 70.34
N VAL A 102 14.87 -75.18 70.06
CA VAL A 102 15.24 -75.65 68.72
C VAL A 102 14.15 -75.34 67.69
N LEU A 103 12.87 -75.55 68.03
CA LEU A 103 11.75 -75.22 67.14
C LEU A 103 11.64 -73.71 66.89
N GLU A 104 11.81 -72.88 67.92
CA GLU A 104 11.85 -71.42 67.78
C GLU A 104 13.03 -70.96 66.91
N LEU A 105 14.22 -71.55 67.07
CA LEU A 105 15.38 -71.25 66.22
C LEU A 105 15.19 -71.72 64.77
N GLU A 106 14.51 -72.83 64.55
CA GLU A 106 14.15 -73.31 63.20
C GLU A 106 13.12 -72.39 62.53
N GLN A 107 12.10 -71.92 63.28
CA GLN A 107 11.13 -70.94 62.79
C GLN A 107 11.80 -69.60 62.47
N ALA A 108 12.63 -69.06 63.37
CA ALA A 108 13.37 -67.82 63.14
C ALA A 108 14.31 -67.92 61.92
N ARG A 109 14.95 -69.07 61.69
CA ARG A 109 15.76 -69.31 60.48
C ARG A 109 14.92 -69.34 59.20
N GLN A 110 13.73 -69.93 59.23
CA GLN A 110 12.81 -69.93 58.09
C GLN A 110 12.28 -68.52 57.78
N GLU A 111 12.01 -67.73 58.82
CA GLU A 111 11.58 -66.34 58.66
C GLU A 111 12.71 -65.46 58.11
N ILE A 112 13.94 -65.59 58.62
CA ILE A 112 15.13 -64.91 58.07
C ILE A 112 15.32 -65.28 56.60
N ALA A 113 15.35 -66.56 56.25
CA ALA A 113 15.54 -67.00 54.86
C ALA A 113 14.43 -66.51 53.91
N ARG A 114 13.20 -66.36 54.42
CA ARG A 114 12.10 -65.75 53.67
C ARG A 114 12.31 -64.24 53.46
N LEU A 115 12.71 -63.52 54.50
CA LEU A 115 12.96 -62.08 54.43
C LEU A 115 14.16 -61.75 53.56
N GLU A 116 15.21 -62.57 53.57
CA GLU A 116 16.35 -62.49 52.65
C GLU A 116 15.89 -62.65 51.19
N ALA A 117 15.07 -63.66 50.88
CA ALA A 117 14.51 -63.84 49.54
C ALA A 117 13.59 -62.68 49.10
N GLU A 118 12.75 -62.17 50.00
CA GLU A 118 11.88 -61.01 49.74
C GLU A 118 12.69 -59.70 49.56
N GLN A 119 13.84 -59.57 50.23
CA GLN A 119 14.80 -58.49 50.04
C GLN A 119 15.54 -58.59 48.69
N ASP A 120 15.93 -59.79 48.27
CA ASP A 120 16.59 -60.02 46.98
C ASP A 120 15.63 -59.71 45.82
N ASP A 121 14.38 -60.18 45.90
CA ASP A 121 13.31 -59.86 44.93
C ASP A 121 13.05 -58.34 44.87
N ALA A 122 12.99 -57.66 46.02
CA ALA A 122 12.80 -56.21 46.07
C ALA A 122 14.00 -55.44 45.48
N SER A 123 15.24 -55.90 45.73
CA SER A 123 16.45 -55.33 45.15
C SER A 123 16.46 -55.46 43.62
N ALA A 124 16.10 -56.63 43.09
CA ALA A 124 16.02 -56.86 41.65
C ALA A 124 14.96 -55.97 40.96
N VAL A 125 13.82 -55.71 41.64
CA VAL A 125 12.80 -54.76 41.16
C VAL A 125 13.32 -53.32 41.19
N LEU A 126 14.07 -52.92 42.21
CA LEU A 126 14.68 -51.58 42.29
C LEU A 126 15.70 -51.37 41.17
N GLU A 127 16.64 -52.30 40.95
CA GLU A 127 17.61 -52.24 39.84
C GLU A 127 16.90 -52.13 38.48
N GLY A 128 15.78 -52.85 38.30
CA GLY A 128 14.95 -52.78 37.11
C GLY A 128 14.30 -51.39 36.90
N LEU A 129 13.79 -50.79 37.98
CA LEU A 129 13.19 -49.45 37.96
C LEU A 129 14.22 -48.34 37.76
N GLU A 130 15.41 -48.46 38.36
CA GLU A 130 16.53 -47.54 38.15
C GLU A 130 16.99 -47.57 36.69
N GLY A 131 17.18 -48.76 36.12
CA GLY A 131 17.50 -48.90 34.69
C GLY A 131 16.40 -48.37 33.75
N ASP A 132 15.13 -48.47 34.12
CA ASP A 132 14.02 -47.86 33.38
C ASP A 132 13.99 -46.33 33.52
N GLN A 133 14.36 -45.80 34.68
CA GLN A 133 14.50 -44.36 34.91
C GLN A 133 15.64 -43.78 34.08
N GLU A 134 16.81 -44.44 34.04
CA GLU A 134 17.94 -44.06 33.19
C GLU A 134 17.57 -44.05 31.70
N ARG A 135 16.89 -45.10 31.21
CA ARG A 135 16.41 -45.17 29.81
C ARG A 135 15.46 -44.03 29.48
N ARG A 136 14.53 -43.70 30.38
CA ARG A 136 13.58 -42.59 30.17
C ARG A 136 14.27 -41.23 30.22
N GLN A 137 15.25 -41.06 31.11
CA GLN A 137 16.04 -39.83 31.17
C GLN A 137 16.83 -39.63 29.87
N GLN A 138 17.51 -40.66 29.38
CA GLN A 138 18.20 -40.61 28.08
C GLN A 138 17.23 -40.26 26.93
N GLN A 139 16.04 -40.87 26.88
CA GLN A 139 15.02 -40.53 25.89
C GLN A 139 14.56 -39.07 25.97
N VAL A 140 14.44 -38.49 27.18
CA VAL A 140 14.11 -37.07 27.38
C VAL A 140 15.24 -36.17 26.90
N ASP A 141 16.50 -36.52 27.19
CA ASP A 141 17.67 -35.73 26.79
C ASP A 141 17.91 -35.79 25.27
N ASP A 142 17.69 -36.96 24.65
CA ASP A 142 17.70 -37.15 23.20
C ASP A 142 16.61 -36.31 22.51
N LEU A 143 15.37 -36.39 22.99
CA LEU A 143 14.24 -35.60 22.45
C LEU A 143 14.42 -34.10 22.67
N ALA A 144 14.99 -33.66 23.79
CA ALA A 144 15.31 -32.26 24.03
C ALA A 144 16.41 -31.77 23.06
N THR A 145 17.37 -32.62 22.74
CA THR A 145 18.41 -32.34 21.74
C THR A 145 17.83 -32.26 20.33
N GLU A 146 16.94 -33.18 19.95
CA GLU A 146 16.22 -33.12 18.66
C GLU A 146 15.35 -31.86 18.54
N LEU A 147 14.60 -31.51 19.59
CA LEU A 147 13.79 -30.30 19.65
C LEU A 147 14.64 -29.05 19.42
N HIS A 148 15.77 -28.93 20.13
CA HIS A 148 16.67 -27.78 20.00
C HIS A 148 17.28 -27.67 18.59
N GLN A 149 17.61 -28.81 17.96
CA GLN A 149 18.05 -28.85 16.55
C GLN A 149 16.93 -28.40 15.60
N LYS A 150 15.68 -28.78 15.86
CA LYS A 150 14.52 -28.39 15.03
C LYS A 150 14.18 -26.91 15.18
N ASP A 151 14.21 -26.37 16.40
CA ASP A 151 14.02 -24.94 16.64
C ASP A 151 15.12 -24.12 15.96
N SER A 152 16.37 -24.58 16.01
CA SER A 152 17.50 -23.95 15.30
C SER A 152 17.32 -23.99 13.78
N GLN A 153 16.82 -25.10 13.22
CA GLN A 153 16.51 -25.23 11.79
C GLN A 153 15.36 -24.30 11.39
N LEU A 154 14.29 -24.22 12.18
CA LEU A 154 13.14 -23.33 11.94
C LEU A 154 13.55 -21.86 12.05
N GLY A 155 14.42 -21.49 12.99
CA GLY A 155 14.99 -20.15 13.09
C GLY A 155 15.75 -19.75 11.84
N ALA A 156 16.69 -20.58 11.38
CA ALA A 156 17.45 -20.32 10.16
C ALA A 156 16.54 -20.21 8.91
N MET A 157 15.52 -21.07 8.78
CA MET A 157 14.54 -20.97 7.70
C MET A 157 13.66 -19.70 7.81
N ALA A 158 13.34 -19.24 9.01
CA ALA A 158 12.60 -17.99 9.21
C ALA A 158 13.45 -16.76 8.80
N GLU A 159 14.73 -16.74 9.14
CA GLU A 159 15.69 -15.70 8.72
C GLU A 159 15.87 -15.68 7.19
N GLU A 160 16.02 -16.85 6.55
CA GLU A 160 16.10 -16.95 5.09
C GLU A 160 14.82 -16.44 4.40
N ASN A 161 13.65 -16.84 4.91
CA ASN A 161 12.37 -16.35 4.39
C ASN A 161 12.20 -14.84 4.55
N ALA A 162 12.66 -14.25 5.67
CA ALA A 162 12.67 -12.80 5.86
C ALA A 162 13.58 -12.09 4.84
N CYS A 163 14.81 -12.59 4.64
CA CYS A 163 15.74 -12.05 3.64
C CYS A 163 15.20 -12.17 2.21
N LEU A 164 14.54 -13.29 1.87
CA LEU A 164 13.89 -13.47 0.58
C LEU A 164 12.69 -12.52 0.39
N ALA A 165 11.90 -12.25 1.44
CA ALA A 165 10.80 -11.30 1.39
C ALA A 165 11.29 -9.85 1.21
N GLU A 166 12.37 -9.45 1.89
CA GLU A 166 13.00 -8.13 1.70
C GLU A 166 13.51 -7.97 0.26
N ARG A 167 14.28 -8.94 -0.25
CA ARG A 167 14.78 -8.94 -1.63
C ARG A 167 13.66 -8.96 -2.68
N LEU A 168 12.53 -9.59 -2.37
CA LEU A 168 11.35 -9.56 -3.25
C LEU A 168 10.73 -8.16 -3.28
N ALA A 169 10.55 -7.52 -2.11
CA ALA A 169 10.02 -6.16 -2.03
C ALA A 169 10.94 -5.13 -2.73
N GLU A 170 12.26 -5.27 -2.60
CA GLU A 170 13.22 -4.47 -3.37
C GLU A 170 13.07 -4.67 -4.89
N ALA A 171 12.98 -5.93 -5.34
CA ALA A 171 12.83 -6.26 -6.76
C ALA A 171 11.47 -5.78 -7.33
N GLU A 172 10.39 -5.88 -6.56
CA GLU A 172 9.07 -5.35 -6.92
C GLU A 172 9.09 -3.81 -7.00
N GLY A 173 9.75 -3.14 -6.05
CA GLY A 173 9.97 -1.69 -6.09
C GLY A 173 10.76 -1.23 -7.30
N GLN A 174 11.87 -1.91 -7.63
CA GLN A 174 12.66 -1.64 -8.83
C GLN A 174 11.85 -1.89 -10.11
N ALA A 175 11.08 -2.99 -10.17
CA ALA A 175 10.21 -3.30 -11.30
C ALA A 175 9.10 -2.25 -11.49
N GLN A 176 8.57 -1.68 -10.40
CA GLN A 176 7.58 -0.61 -10.48
C GLN A 176 8.19 0.69 -10.98
N LEU A 177 9.35 1.12 -10.43
CA LEU A 177 10.07 2.29 -10.93
C LEU A 177 10.41 2.17 -12.43
N ALA A 178 10.82 0.98 -12.88
CA ALA A 178 11.10 0.73 -14.30
C ALA A 178 9.84 0.80 -15.18
N ARG A 179 8.66 0.39 -14.66
CA ARG A 179 7.37 0.55 -15.35
C ARG A 179 6.96 2.02 -15.45
N ASP A 180 7.13 2.78 -14.37
CA ASP A 180 6.76 4.19 -14.31
C ASP A 180 7.65 5.02 -15.28
N GLN A 181 8.96 4.76 -15.30
CA GLN A 181 9.89 5.33 -16.29
C GLN A 181 9.56 4.94 -17.74
N LEU A 182 9.14 3.69 -17.97
CA LEU A 182 8.69 3.26 -19.29
C LEU A 182 7.41 3.98 -19.70
N ALA A 183 6.46 4.20 -18.79
CA ALA A 183 5.24 4.94 -19.07
C ALA A 183 5.52 6.43 -19.38
N GLU A 184 6.41 7.07 -18.62
CA GLU A 184 6.87 8.45 -18.87
C GLU A 184 7.53 8.56 -20.26
N SER A 185 8.47 7.68 -20.60
CA SER A 185 9.12 7.69 -21.92
C SER A 185 8.16 7.40 -23.09
N GLN A 186 7.08 6.63 -22.86
CA GLN A 186 6.02 6.44 -23.86
C GLN A 186 5.17 7.70 -24.05
N ILE A 187 4.89 8.45 -22.98
CA ILE A 187 4.19 9.74 -23.05
C ILE A 187 5.05 10.74 -23.83
N ASP A 188 6.32 10.90 -23.48
CA ASP A 188 7.27 11.79 -24.16
C ASP A 188 7.42 11.45 -25.65
N LEU A 189 7.55 10.15 -25.99
CA LEU A 189 7.61 9.70 -27.38
C LEU A 189 6.29 10.01 -28.12
N SER A 190 5.13 9.80 -27.49
CA SER A 190 3.84 10.12 -28.11
C SER A 190 3.67 11.62 -28.37
N LEU A 191 4.14 12.46 -27.44
CA LEU A 191 4.15 13.91 -27.57
C LEU A 191 5.10 14.36 -28.69
N ALA A 192 6.31 13.81 -28.75
CA ALA A 192 7.28 14.11 -29.80
C ALA A 192 6.76 13.70 -31.19
N LEU A 193 6.09 12.56 -31.31
CA LEU A 193 5.43 12.12 -32.54
C LEU A 193 4.28 13.05 -32.94
N ALA A 194 3.44 13.49 -31.98
CA ALA A 194 2.36 14.44 -32.25
C ALA A 194 2.89 15.82 -32.68
N GLN A 195 3.94 16.34 -32.02
CA GLN A 195 4.63 17.57 -32.40
C GLN A 195 5.24 17.47 -33.80
N LYS A 196 5.90 16.34 -34.12
CA LYS A 196 6.44 16.09 -35.45
C LYS A 196 5.34 16.06 -36.51
N ALA A 197 4.23 15.36 -36.27
CA ALA A 197 3.10 15.31 -37.20
C ALA A 197 2.49 16.70 -37.44
N ALA A 198 2.36 17.53 -36.39
CA ALA A 198 1.89 18.91 -36.49
C ALA A 198 2.87 19.82 -37.25
N ALA A 199 4.18 19.63 -37.08
CA ALA A 199 5.21 20.35 -37.84
C ALA A 199 5.21 19.92 -39.33
N GLU A 200 5.02 18.64 -39.63
CA GLU A 200 4.87 18.12 -40.99
C GLU A 200 3.60 18.65 -41.66
N SER A 201 2.45 18.68 -40.97
CA SER A 201 1.22 19.26 -41.52
C SER A 201 1.35 20.77 -41.77
N ALA A 202 1.94 21.51 -40.83
CA ALA A 202 2.22 22.94 -41.02
C ALA A 202 3.16 23.18 -42.21
N SER A 203 4.21 22.36 -42.36
CA SER A 203 5.12 22.43 -43.51
C SER A 203 4.40 22.20 -44.85
N LEU A 204 3.48 21.22 -44.91
CA LEU A 204 2.64 20.97 -46.09
C LEU A 204 1.68 22.13 -46.38
N GLU A 205 1.12 22.78 -45.36
CA GLU A 205 0.30 23.99 -45.50
C GLU A 205 1.11 25.20 -45.98
N TYR A 206 2.33 25.39 -45.48
CA TYR A 206 3.27 26.40 -45.99
C TYR A 206 3.65 26.13 -47.44
N GLN A 207 3.92 24.88 -47.83
CA GLN A 207 4.18 24.52 -49.23
C GLN A 207 2.98 24.80 -50.14
N ARG A 208 1.76 24.43 -49.72
CA ARG A 208 0.52 24.70 -50.47
C ARG A 208 0.22 26.19 -50.61
N SER A 209 0.42 26.97 -49.55
CA SER A 209 0.21 28.42 -49.58
C SER A 209 1.29 29.15 -50.38
N ALA A 210 2.54 28.67 -50.34
CA ALA A 210 3.62 29.16 -51.20
C ALA A 210 3.32 28.88 -52.68
N SER A 211 2.97 27.65 -53.07
CA SER A 211 2.63 27.32 -54.46
C SER A 211 1.40 28.09 -54.95
N ALA A 212 0.37 28.29 -54.11
CA ALA A 212 -0.78 29.12 -54.46
C ALA A 212 -0.46 30.62 -54.55
N ALA A 213 0.59 31.10 -53.86
CA ALA A 213 1.10 32.47 -54.00
C ALA A 213 1.95 32.61 -55.28
N GLU A 214 2.75 31.61 -55.64
CA GLU A 214 3.48 31.54 -56.90
C GLU A 214 2.54 31.53 -58.11
N GLU A 215 1.44 30.77 -58.05
CA GLU A 215 0.39 30.74 -59.09
C GLU A 215 -0.24 32.13 -59.28
N ARG A 216 -0.67 32.80 -58.19
CA ARG A 216 -1.18 34.19 -58.25
C ARG A 216 -0.14 35.20 -58.76
N LEU A 217 1.14 34.99 -58.45
CA LEU A 217 2.23 35.83 -58.99
C LEU A 217 2.42 35.58 -60.49
N ALA A 218 2.21 34.36 -60.98
CA ALA A 218 2.23 34.06 -62.41
C ALA A 218 1.03 34.70 -63.13
N ASP A 219 -0.19 34.58 -62.57
CA ASP A 219 -1.40 35.21 -63.10
C ASP A 219 -1.26 36.74 -63.20
N THR A 220 -0.89 37.40 -62.10
CA THR A 220 -0.68 38.85 -62.09
C THR A 220 0.47 39.30 -63.02
N GLN A 221 1.49 38.46 -63.25
CA GLN A 221 2.50 38.72 -64.28
C GLN A 221 1.94 38.61 -65.71
N VAL A 222 1.01 37.69 -65.97
CA VAL A 222 0.30 37.59 -67.26
C VAL A 222 -0.61 38.81 -67.45
N GLU A 223 -1.42 39.19 -66.45
CA GLU A 223 -2.24 40.39 -66.48
C GLU A 223 -1.40 41.66 -66.73
N LEU A 224 -0.24 41.80 -66.06
CA LEU A 224 0.68 42.91 -66.28
C LEU A 224 1.30 42.90 -67.69
N ARG A 225 1.57 41.74 -68.28
CA ARG A 225 2.01 41.63 -69.68
C ARG A 225 0.89 42.08 -70.63
N ASP A 226 -0.34 41.62 -70.41
CA ASP A 226 -1.48 41.99 -71.23
C ASP A 226 -1.83 43.48 -71.11
N MET A 227 -1.77 44.06 -69.91
CA MET A 227 -1.96 45.49 -69.71
C MET A 227 -0.83 46.31 -70.36
N ARG A 228 0.43 45.83 -70.34
CA ARG A 228 1.53 46.45 -71.10
C ARG A 228 1.31 46.35 -72.61
N ASN A 229 0.83 45.22 -73.11
CA ASN A 229 0.50 45.04 -74.53
C ASN A 229 -0.64 45.98 -74.96
N ARG A 230 -1.72 46.07 -74.17
CA ARG A 230 -2.82 47.02 -74.40
C ARG A 230 -2.35 48.47 -74.36
N LEU A 231 -1.48 48.84 -73.41
CA LEU A 231 -0.86 50.17 -73.36
C LEU A 231 0.07 50.45 -74.55
N ALA A 232 0.77 49.44 -75.07
CA ALA A 232 1.60 49.58 -76.27
C ALA A 232 0.74 49.78 -77.53
N ILE A 233 -0.37 49.05 -77.66
CA ILE A 233 -1.36 49.25 -78.73
C ILE A 233 -1.96 50.65 -78.63
N ALA A 234 -2.48 51.04 -77.47
CA ALA A 234 -3.08 52.37 -77.25
C ALA A 234 -2.08 53.53 -77.48
N ARG A 235 -0.78 53.32 -77.18
CA ARG A 235 0.29 54.27 -77.55
C ARG A 235 0.48 54.32 -79.06
N SER A 236 0.57 53.18 -79.74
CA SER A 236 0.69 53.15 -81.21
C SER A 236 -0.52 53.79 -81.90
N GLU A 237 -1.72 53.63 -81.35
CA GLU A 237 -2.95 54.29 -81.82
C GLU A 237 -2.88 55.81 -81.57
N ALA A 238 -2.42 56.24 -80.39
CA ALA A 238 -2.23 57.65 -80.06
C ALA A 238 -1.14 58.33 -80.92
N ASP A 239 -0.03 57.64 -81.18
CA ASP A 239 1.05 58.11 -82.06
C ASP A 239 0.57 58.20 -83.51
N SER A 240 -0.24 57.23 -83.98
CA SER A 240 -0.89 57.28 -85.30
C SER A 240 -1.91 58.43 -85.40
N ALA A 241 -2.72 58.64 -84.36
CA ALA A 241 -3.66 59.75 -84.29
C ALA A 241 -2.94 61.11 -84.23
N ALA A 242 -1.81 61.21 -83.52
CA ALA A 242 -0.96 62.39 -83.51
C ALA A 242 -0.35 62.66 -84.91
N GLY A 243 0.08 61.61 -85.62
CA GLY A 243 0.50 61.69 -87.02
C GLY A 243 -0.61 62.21 -87.94
N HIS A 244 -1.83 61.69 -87.81
CA HIS A 244 -3.00 62.19 -88.55
C HIS A 244 -3.37 63.64 -88.18
N ILE A 245 -3.25 64.04 -86.92
CA ILE A 245 -3.45 65.44 -86.51
C ILE A 245 -2.39 66.33 -87.16
N GLN A 246 -1.11 65.93 -87.15
CA GLN A 246 -0.03 66.68 -87.79
C GLN A 246 -0.21 66.77 -89.31
N GLU A 247 -0.74 65.73 -89.95
CA GLU A 247 -1.08 65.73 -91.37
C GLU A 247 -2.29 66.64 -91.66
N MET A 248 -3.32 66.62 -90.81
CA MET A 248 -4.45 67.56 -90.85
C MET A 248 -4.05 69.01 -90.59
N GLU A 249 -3.05 69.27 -89.74
CA GLU A 249 -2.48 70.60 -89.53
C GLU A 249 -1.65 71.05 -90.74
N ARG A 250 -0.92 70.13 -91.38
CA ARG A 250 -0.16 70.39 -92.61
C ARG A 250 -1.07 70.70 -93.79
N THR A 251 -2.13 69.91 -94.01
CA THR A 251 -3.12 70.19 -95.06
C THR A 251 -3.85 71.50 -94.76
N ARG A 252 -4.25 71.75 -93.51
CA ARG A 252 -4.83 73.04 -93.12
C ARG A 252 -3.88 74.22 -93.32
N ALA A 253 -2.57 74.04 -93.15
CA ALA A 253 -1.57 75.06 -93.47
C ALA A 253 -1.47 75.32 -94.97
N GLN A 254 -1.52 74.27 -95.80
CA GLN A 254 -1.59 74.38 -97.26
C GLN A 254 -2.90 75.05 -97.72
N ASP A 255 -4.04 74.70 -97.13
CA ASP A 255 -5.33 75.34 -97.39
C ASP A 255 -5.30 76.84 -97.02
N LEU A 256 -4.64 77.21 -95.92
CA LEU A 256 -4.44 78.60 -95.54
C LEU A 256 -3.54 79.35 -96.53
N GLU A 257 -2.50 78.71 -97.05
CA GLU A 257 -1.62 79.26 -98.09
C GLU A 257 -2.41 79.53 -99.39
N ILE A 258 -3.16 78.53 -99.89
CA ILE A 258 -4.07 78.67 -101.04
C ILE A 258 -5.12 79.76 -100.80
N LEU A 259 -5.70 79.86 -99.59
CA LEU A 259 -6.64 80.94 -99.24
C LEU A 259 -5.97 82.32 -99.21
N THR A 260 -4.66 82.43 -98.95
CA THR A 260 -3.93 83.69 -99.10
C THR A 260 -3.64 84.03 -100.57
N GLU A 261 -3.28 83.04 -101.39
CA GLU A 261 -3.11 83.21 -102.85
C GLU A 261 -4.42 83.67 -103.50
N LEU A 262 -5.53 82.97 -103.27
CA LEU A 262 -6.86 83.34 -103.76
C LEU A 262 -7.32 84.73 -103.31
N ARG A 263 -6.87 85.22 -102.15
CA ARG A 263 -7.11 86.61 -101.70
C ARG A 263 -6.27 87.63 -102.46
N VAL A 264 -5.02 87.30 -102.79
CA VAL A 264 -4.17 88.14 -103.64
C VAL A 264 -4.73 88.19 -105.06
N GLU A 265 -5.16 87.06 -105.61
CA GLU A 265 -5.83 87.01 -106.92
C GLU A 265 -7.15 87.78 -106.94
N ASN A 266 -8.00 87.66 -105.92
CA ASN A 266 -9.24 88.45 -105.81
C ASN A 266 -8.95 89.96 -105.76
N ARG A 267 -7.91 90.41 -105.05
CA ARG A 267 -7.47 91.82 -105.07
C ARG A 267 -7.01 92.23 -106.48
N ALA A 268 -6.18 91.41 -107.12
CA ALA A 268 -5.70 91.69 -108.48
C ALA A 268 -6.83 91.70 -109.53
N LEU A 269 -7.90 90.93 -109.34
CA LEU A 269 -9.11 90.99 -110.17
C LEU A 269 -9.94 92.24 -109.88
N GLY A 270 -10.09 92.64 -108.61
CA GLY A 270 -10.71 93.91 -108.22
C GLY A 270 -9.99 95.14 -108.83
N ASP A 271 -8.66 95.16 -108.78
CA ASP A 271 -7.84 96.22 -109.38
C ASP A 271 -7.97 96.28 -110.91
N LYS A 272 -8.16 95.13 -111.58
CA LYS A 272 -8.44 95.07 -113.03
C LYS A 272 -9.84 95.60 -113.36
N LEU A 273 -10.84 95.31 -112.52
CA LEU A 273 -12.20 95.81 -112.69
C LEU A 273 -12.24 97.34 -112.58
N ALA A 274 -11.63 97.91 -111.53
CA ALA A 274 -11.55 99.35 -111.32
C ALA A 274 -10.86 100.10 -112.48
N ARG A 275 -9.88 99.47 -113.15
CA ARG A 275 -9.24 100.01 -114.37
C ARG A 275 -10.18 99.99 -115.58
N ALA A 276 -11.03 98.98 -115.70
CA ALA A 276 -12.03 98.91 -116.77
C ALA A 276 -13.12 99.97 -116.59
N ASP A 277 -13.60 100.17 -115.36
CA ASP A 277 -14.60 101.20 -115.04
C ASP A 277 -14.06 102.62 -115.27
N ALA A 278 -12.82 102.89 -114.86
CA ALA A 278 -12.15 104.16 -115.16
C ALA A 278 -11.96 104.41 -116.67
N GLY A 279 -11.72 103.35 -117.45
CA GLY A 279 -11.67 103.42 -118.92
C GLY A 279 -13.04 103.72 -119.55
N ARG A 280 -14.12 103.20 -118.94
CA ARG A 280 -15.50 103.43 -119.38
C ARG A 280 -15.95 104.88 -119.13
N GLU A 281 -15.70 105.43 -117.94
CA GLU A 281 -15.97 106.85 -117.65
C GLU A 281 -15.21 107.80 -118.59
N ALA A 282 -13.97 107.45 -118.97
CA ALA A 282 -13.18 108.26 -119.89
C ALA A 282 -13.78 108.30 -121.30
N ALA A 283 -14.39 107.21 -121.77
CA ALA A 283 -15.08 107.13 -123.06
C ALA A 283 -16.38 107.95 -123.07
N GLU A 284 -17.17 107.90 -121.99
CA GLU A 284 -18.41 108.67 -121.85
C GLU A 284 -18.14 110.19 -121.90
N ARG A 285 -17.09 110.67 -121.20
CA ARG A 285 -16.61 112.07 -121.25
C ARG A 285 -16.04 112.53 -122.62
N TYR A 286 -15.86 111.60 -123.56
CA TYR A 286 -15.45 111.91 -124.94
C TYR A 286 -16.67 112.05 -125.85
N LEU A 287 -17.65 111.14 -125.73
CA LEU A 287 -18.93 111.19 -126.45
C LEU A 287 -19.73 112.46 -126.15
N GLU A 288 -19.80 112.87 -124.88
CA GLU A 288 -20.52 114.08 -124.44
C GLU A 288 -19.95 115.37 -125.07
N ARG A 289 -18.64 115.40 -125.33
CA ARG A 289 -17.97 116.51 -126.05
C ARG A 289 -18.37 116.56 -127.53
N VAL A 290 -18.34 115.41 -128.21
CA VAL A 290 -18.70 115.30 -129.64
C VAL A 290 -20.16 115.69 -129.90
N GLN A 291 -21.08 115.34 -128.99
CA GLN A 291 -22.49 115.75 -129.09
C GLN A 291 -22.68 117.26 -128.96
N LYS A 292 -21.89 117.95 -128.12
CA LYS A 292 -21.99 119.39 -127.90
C LYS A 292 -21.57 120.20 -129.14
N ASP A 293 -20.50 119.76 -129.81
CA ASP A 293 -19.99 120.42 -131.01
C ASP A 293 -20.87 120.20 -132.25
N SER A 294 -21.61 119.09 -132.33
CA SER A 294 -22.54 118.83 -133.44
C SER A 294 -23.80 119.69 -133.33
N GLY A 295 -24.38 119.86 -132.14
CA GLY A 295 -25.56 120.69 -131.91
C GLY A 295 -25.37 122.18 -132.29
N ALA A 296 -24.20 122.75 -131.98
CA ALA A 296 -23.88 124.13 -132.31
C ALA A 296 -23.81 124.39 -133.83
N ARG A 297 -23.42 123.38 -134.63
CA ARG A 297 -23.31 123.46 -136.09
C ARG A 297 -24.66 123.37 -136.80
N ILE A 298 -25.60 122.59 -136.25
CA ILE A 298 -26.96 122.44 -136.79
C ILE A 298 -27.75 123.75 -136.62
N ALA A 299 -27.71 124.36 -135.43
CA ALA A 299 -28.41 125.61 -135.14
C ALA A 299 -27.97 126.82 -136.00
N ALA A 300 -26.75 126.78 -136.55
CA ALA A 300 -26.25 127.80 -137.47
C ALA A 300 -26.84 127.68 -138.89
N LEU A 301 -27.14 126.47 -139.34
CA LEU A 301 -27.67 126.19 -140.68
C LEU A 301 -29.19 126.44 -140.77
N GLU A 302 -29.94 126.12 -139.71
CA GLU A 302 -31.39 126.33 -139.68
C GLU A 302 -31.79 127.81 -139.80
N ARG A 303 -30.98 128.72 -139.23
CA ARG A 303 -31.20 130.17 -139.34
C ARG A 303 -31.02 130.72 -140.75
N GLN A 304 -30.26 130.05 -141.61
CA GLN A 304 -30.06 130.46 -143.01
C GLN A 304 -31.15 129.93 -143.95
N LEU A 305 -31.81 128.83 -143.59
CA LEU A 305 -32.91 128.25 -144.36
C LEU A 305 -34.29 128.85 -144.03
N ALA A 306 -34.40 129.63 -142.96
CA ALA A 306 -35.62 130.31 -142.53
C ALA A 306 -35.98 131.57 -143.35
N LYS A 307 -36.18 131.38 -144.67
CA LYS A 307 -37.18 132.08 -145.51
C LYS A 307 -37.20 133.62 -145.46
N ALA A 308 -36.84 134.37 -146.51
CA ALA A 308 -36.56 134.04 -147.91
C ALA A 308 -37.70 133.36 -148.72
N ALA A 309 -38.90 133.14 -148.16
CA ALA A 309 -40.00 132.51 -148.92
C ALA A 309 -41.43 132.92 -148.47
N SER A 310 -41.89 134.11 -148.90
CA SER A 310 -43.13 134.23 -149.70
C SER A 310 -43.33 135.65 -150.25
N LYS A 311 -43.83 135.74 -151.49
CA LYS A 311 -44.40 136.96 -152.11
C LYS A 311 -45.37 136.51 -153.21
N PRO A 312 -46.55 137.13 -153.32
CA PRO A 312 -46.93 137.84 -154.56
C PRO A 312 -47.47 139.26 -154.19
N ALA A 313 -47.77 140.22 -155.08
CA ALA A 313 -48.70 140.10 -156.19
C ALA A 313 -48.51 141.12 -157.34
N SER A 314 -48.62 140.58 -158.56
CA SER A 314 -48.85 141.25 -159.85
C SER A 314 -47.74 142.18 -160.40
N ARG A 315 -47.66 142.23 -161.75
CA ARG A 315 -46.68 142.96 -162.58
C ARG A 315 -45.21 142.50 -162.38
N GLY A 316 -44.37 142.48 -163.42
CA GLY A 316 -44.62 142.89 -164.81
C GLY A 316 -43.35 143.19 -165.64
N THR A 317 -42.17 142.76 -165.18
CA THR A 317 -40.86 142.82 -165.85
C THR A 317 -40.04 141.59 -165.40
N GLY A 318 -39.20 140.99 -166.26
CA GLY A 318 -38.66 139.62 -166.05
C GLY A 318 -37.13 139.45 -166.15
N LYS A 319 -36.57 138.40 -165.52
CA LYS A 319 -35.13 138.07 -165.53
C LYS A 319 -34.80 136.60 -165.10
N ALA A 320 -34.07 135.86 -165.95
CA ALA A 320 -33.21 134.65 -165.75
C ALA A 320 -33.75 133.30 -165.14
N SER A 321 -33.31 132.13 -165.69
CA SER A 321 -33.77 130.76 -165.32
C SER A 321 -32.83 129.55 -165.69
N ARG A 322 -33.01 128.37 -165.03
CA ARG A 322 -32.82 126.93 -165.47
C ARG A 322 -31.47 126.14 -165.13
N PRO A 323 -31.37 124.75 -165.17
CA PRO A 323 -31.66 123.78 -164.07
C PRO A 323 -30.69 122.54 -163.83
N THR A 324 -31.10 121.55 -162.96
CA THR A 324 -30.62 120.12 -162.72
C THR A 324 -29.33 119.86 -161.87
N GLY A 325 -29.01 118.67 -161.26
CA GLY A 325 -29.47 117.24 -161.33
C GLY A 325 -29.42 116.40 -159.98
N PRO A 326 -29.23 115.03 -159.93
CA PRO A 326 -29.78 114.17 -158.84
C PRO A 326 -28.93 113.06 -158.10
N ALA A 327 -29.52 112.47 -157.02
CA ALA A 327 -29.59 111.04 -156.59
C ALA A 327 -28.79 110.41 -155.37
N ALA A 328 -29.56 109.72 -154.50
CA ALA A 328 -29.38 108.43 -153.77
C ALA A 328 -28.40 108.20 -152.56
N GLU A 329 -28.92 107.41 -151.58
CA GLU A 329 -28.35 106.35 -150.70
C GLU A 329 -26.96 106.55 -150.01
N GLY A 330 -26.76 106.20 -148.72
CA GLY A 330 -27.62 105.61 -147.69
C GLY A 330 -26.91 105.50 -146.34
#